data_AF-A0A2E6T1Y7-F1
#
_entry.id   AF-A0A2E6T1Y7-F1
#
_cell.length_a   1.000
_cell.length_b   1.000
_cell.length_c   1.000
_cell.angle_alpha   90.00
_cell.angle_beta   90.00
_cell.angle_gamma   90.00
#
_symmetry.space_group_name_H-M   'P 1'
#
loop_
_entity.id
_entity.type
_entity.pdbx_description
1 polymer ?
#
loop_
_entity_poly.entity_id
_entity_poly.type
_entity_poly.pdbx_seq_one_letter_code
_entity_poly.pdbx_strand_id
1 'polypeptide(L)'
;MRSVSNFAVLILAGLLFAGCATSNRELRKLESAYQVQLGKYAADLKSSEITKAEHDKKVSQLNARYGRRRAMMERDIYGSGIKPIRRRSNLGRGGGRY
;
A
#
# COMPACT_ATOMS: atom_id res chain seq x y z
N MET A 1 -1.41 42.84 -22.07
CA MET A 1 -0.77 41.54 -21.75
C MET A 1 -1.45 40.94 -20.52
N ARG A 2 -2.48 40.10 -20.67
CA ARG A 2 -3.29 39.62 -19.52
C ARG A 2 -3.92 38.21 -19.70
N SER A 3 -3.37 37.37 -20.57
CA SER A 3 -3.94 36.03 -20.86
C SER A 3 -2.98 34.85 -20.58
N VAL A 4 -1.70 35.12 -20.35
CA VAL A 4 -0.67 34.06 -20.19
C VAL A 4 -0.64 33.46 -18.78
N SER A 5 -1.22 34.15 -17.78
CA SER A 5 -1.11 33.75 -16.37
C SER A 5 -2.04 32.58 -15.99
N ASN A 6 -3.20 32.44 -16.63
CA ASN A 6 -4.14 31.36 -16.33
C ASN A 6 -3.68 29.99 -16.87
N PHE A 7 -2.96 29.96 -17.98
CA PHE A 7 -2.53 28.70 -18.60
C PHE A 7 -1.43 28.00 -17.79
N ALA A 8 -0.51 28.77 -17.20
CA ALA A 8 0.54 28.24 -16.33
C ALA A 8 -0.04 27.63 -15.04
N VAL A 9 -1.08 28.25 -14.46
CA VAL A 9 -1.78 27.72 -13.27
C VAL A 9 -2.53 26.43 -13.60
N LEU A 10 -3.15 26.33 -14.78
CA LEU A 10 -3.84 25.12 -15.24
C LEU A 10 -2.88 23.96 -15.51
N ILE A 11 -1.71 24.22 -16.09
CA ILE A 11 -0.67 23.20 -16.30
C ILE A 11 -0.10 22.73 -14.95
N LEU A 12 0.16 23.65 -14.02
CA LEU A 12 0.66 23.31 -12.68
C LEU A 12 -0.36 22.49 -11.87
N ALA A 13 -1.64 22.84 -11.95
CA ALA A 13 -2.72 22.06 -11.35
C ALA A 13 -2.86 20.67 -11.99
N GLY A 14 -2.77 20.57 -13.33
CA GLY A 14 -2.77 19.30 -14.04
C GLY A 14 -1.60 18.38 -13.64
N LEU A 15 -0.41 18.93 -13.43
CA LEU A 15 0.76 18.19 -12.96
C LEU A 15 0.59 17.65 -11.53
N LEU A 16 -0.04 18.45 -10.64
CA LEU A 16 -0.35 18.04 -9.26
C LEU A 16 -1.38 16.90 -9.21
N PHE A 17 -2.40 16.92 -10.09
CA PHE A 17 -3.36 15.83 -10.18
C PHE A 17 -2.77 14.56 -10.84
N ALA A 18 -1.86 14.70 -11.81
CA ALA A 18 -1.17 13.55 -12.42
C ALA A 18 -0.21 12.83 -11.45
N GLY A 19 0.42 13.57 -10.54
CA GLY A 19 1.23 13.01 -9.44
C GLY A 19 0.41 12.19 -8.43
N CYS A 20 -0.83 12.61 -8.15
CA CYS A 20 -1.79 11.87 -7.30
C CYS A 20 -2.41 10.63 -7.99
N ALA A 21 -2.50 10.62 -9.32
CA ALA A 21 -3.04 9.47 -10.07
C ALA A 21 -2.03 8.32 -10.23
N THR A 22 -0.74 8.66 -10.41
CA THR A 22 0.34 7.68 -10.62
C THR A 22 0.62 6.87 -9.35
N SER A 23 0.62 7.53 -8.22
CA SER A 23 0.81 6.97 -6.89
C SER A 23 -0.25 5.94 -6.50
N ASN A 24 -1.52 6.20 -6.85
CA ASN A 24 -2.63 5.25 -6.67
C ASN A 24 -2.47 3.98 -7.51
N ARG A 25 -1.86 4.07 -8.69
CA ARG A 25 -1.65 2.92 -9.58
C ARG A 25 -0.63 1.93 -9.00
N GLU A 26 0.45 2.45 -8.42
CA GLU A 26 1.48 1.63 -7.78
C GLU A 26 0.97 0.95 -6.50
N LEU A 27 0.16 1.65 -5.68
CA LEU A 27 -0.52 1.05 -4.54
C LEU A 27 -1.48 -0.07 -4.96
N ARG A 28 -2.25 0.12 -6.03
CA ARG A 28 -3.14 -0.92 -6.58
C ARG A 28 -2.38 -2.13 -7.12
N LYS A 29 -1.25 -1.93 -7.80
CA LYS A 29 -0.38 -3.03 -8.25
C LYS A 29 0.21 -3.81 -7.09
N LEU A 30 0.61 -3.11 -6.02
CA LEU A 30 1.10 -3.74 -4.80
C LEU A 30 0.01 -4.60 -4.15
N GLU A 31 -1.21 -4.08 -4.08
CA GLU A 31 -2.36 -4.80 -3.53
C GLU A 31 -2.77 -6.02 -4.39
N SER A 32 -2.79 -5.88 -5.72
CA SER A 32 -3.10 -7.01 -6.60
C SER A 32 -2.04 -8.11 -6.52
N ALA A 33 -0.75 -7.75 -6.51
CA ALA A 33 0.34 -8.72 -6.37
C ALA A 33 0.31 -9.44 -5.01
N TYR A 34 -0.12 -8.74 -3.95
CA TYR A 34 -0.31 -9.31 -2.62
C TYR A 34 -1.49 -10.30 -2.60
N GLN A 35 -2.63 -9.94 -3.19
CA GLN A 35 -3.79 -10.84 -3.27
C GLN A 35 -3.51 -12.10 -4.09
N VAL A 36 -2.76 -11.99 -5.20
CA VAL A 36 -2.35 -13.15 -6.00
C VAL A 36 -1.49 -14.13 -5.17
N GLN A 37 -0.55 -13.62 -4.36
CA GLN A 37 0.29 -14.46 -3.51
C GLN A 37 -0.50 -15.12 -2.37
N LEU A 38 -1.45 -14.41 -1.76
CA LEU A 38 -2.36 -15.00 -0.79
C LEU A 38 -3.21 -16.11 -1.42
N GLY A 39 -3.73 -15.88 -2.62
CA GLY A 39 -4.49 -16.88 -3.37
C GLY A 39 -3.64 -18.12 -3.68
N LYS A 40 -2.37 -17.93 -4.04
CA LYS A 40 -1.43 -19.03 -4.25
C LYS A 40 -1.20 -19.83 -2.97
N TYR A 41 -0.91 -19.19 -1.84
CA TYR A 41 -0.70 -19.92 -0.59
C TYR A 41 -1.97 -20.65 -0.12
N ALA A 42 -3.15 -20.05 -0.31
CA ALA A 42 -4.41 -20.72 -0.02
C ALA A 42 -4.64 -21.93 -0.94
N ALA A 43 -4.27 -21.85 -2.22
CA ALA A 43 -4.33 -22.96 -3.16
C ALA A 43 -3.35 -24.07 -2.78
N ASP A 44 -2.09 -23.72 -2.46
CA ASP A 44 -1.04 -24.65 -2.02
C ASP A 44 -1.46 -25.38 -0.71
N LEU A 45 -2.17 -24.69 0.19
CA LEU A 45 -2.73 -25.30 1.41
C LEU A 45 -3.88 -26.26 1.06
N LYS A 46 -4.74 -25.89 0.11
CA LYS A 46 -5.88 -26.70 -0.33
C LYS A 46 -5.43 -27.95 -1.09
N SER A 47 -4.35 -27.86 -1.86
CA SER A 47 -3.71 -29.01 -2.53
C SER A 47 -2.88 -29.88 -1.58
N SER A 48 -2.79 -29.52 -0.29
CA SER A 48 -1.92 -30.17 0.71
C SER A 48 -0.43 -30.18 0.32
N GLU A 49 -0.02 -29.27 -0.57
CA GLU A 49 1.38 -29.09 -0.98
C GLU A 49 2.19 -28.43 0.15
N ILE A 50 1.51 -27.68 1.03
CA ILE A 50 2.09 -27.09 2.23
C ILE A 50 1.25 -27.40 3.46
N THR A 51 1.90 -27.50 4.61
CA THR A 51 1.21 -27.65 5.89
C THR A 51 0.58 -26.33 6.34
N LYS A 52 -0.41 -26.40 7.24
CA LYS A 52 -1.02 -25.21 7.85
C LYS A 52 0.01 -24.30 8.54
N ALA A 53 1.00 -24.88 9.23
CA ALA A 53 2.06 -24.12 9.88
C ALA A 53 2.94 -23.37 8.87
N GLU A 54 3.25 -23.99 7.73
CA GLU A 54 4.01 -23.34 6.66
C GLU A 54 3.19 -22.26 5.95
N HIS A 55 1.91 -22.50 5.70
CA HIS A 55 0.98 -21.51 5.19
C HIS A 55 0.97 -20.27 6.09
N ASP A 56 0.73 -20.45 7.39
CA ASP A 56 0.62 -19.35 8.34
C ASP A 56 1.93 -18.57 8.46
N LYS A 57 3.08 -19.26 8.41
CA LYS A 57 4.40 -18.64 8.35
C LYS A 57 4.58 -17.81 7.07
N LYS A 58 4.24 -18.37 5.90
CA LYS A 58 4.33 -17.68 4.60
C LYS A 58 3.42 -16.45 4.55
N VAL A 59 2.18 -16.57 5.01
CA VAL A 59 1.21 -15.45 5.09
C VAL A 59 1.70 -14.37 6.06
N SER A 60 2.19 -14.74 7.24
CA SER A 60 2.71 -13.77 8.22
C SER A 60 3.89 -12.97 7.66
N GLN A 61 4.84 -13.65 7.00
CA GLN A 61 5.98 -12.99 6.33
C GLN A 61 5.52 -12.08 5.19
N LEU A 62 4.56 -12.53 4.38
CA LEU A 62 4.00 -11.75 3.27
C LEU A 62 3.30 -10.49 3.80
N ASN A 63 2.49 -10.59 4.85
CA ASN A 63 1.78 -9.47 5.47
C ASN A 63 2.77 -8.42 6.01
N ALA A 64 3.85 -8.86 6.66
CA ALA A 64 4.89 -7.97 7.16
C ALA A 64 5.64 -7.25 6.02
N ARG A 65 5.90 -7.92 4.90
CA ARG A 65 6.52 -7.32 3.71
C ARG A 65 5.57 -6.32 3.04
N TYR A 66 4.31 -6.70 2.84
CA TYR A 66 3.27 -5.85 2.27
C TYR A 66 3.07 -4.58 3.10
N GLY A 67 2.88 -4.72 4.42
CA GLY A 67 2.67 -3.58 5.32
C GLY A 67 3.83 -2.58 5.29
N ARG A 68 5.08 -3.06 5.30
CA ARG A 68 6.26 -2.18 5.19
C ARG A 68 6.33 -1.46 3.85
N ARG A 69 6.11 -2.19 2.75
CA ARG A 69 6.22 -1.63 1.40
C ARG A 69 5.10 -0.64 1.09
N ARG A 70 3.89 -0.93 1.57
CA ARG A 70 2.75 -0.01 1.53
C ARG A 70 3.02 1.25 2.36
N ALA A 71 3.53 1.13 3.59
CA ALA A 71 3.84 2.29 4.42
C ALA A 71 4.93 3.19 3.80
N MET A 72 5.94 2.60 3.14
CA MET A 72 6.95 3.37 2.40
C MET A 72 6.33 4.10 1.21
N MET A 73 5.52 3.42 0.39
CA MET A 73 4.82 4.05 -0.73
C MET A 73 3.88 5.16 -0.25
N GLU A 74 3.06 4.89 0.77
CA GLU A 74 2.17 5.90 1.35
C GLU A 74 2.95 7.10 1.87
N ARG A 75 4.13 6.91 2.46
CA ARG A 75 5.01 8.00 2.90
C ARG A 75 5.60 8.81 1.73
N ASP A 76 6.02 8.14 0.65
CA ASP A 76 6.51 8.82 -0.57
C ASP A 76 5.40 9.61 -1.27
N ILE A 77 4.17 9.10 -1.23
CA ILE A 77 3.02 9.70 -1.93
C ILE A 77 2.43 10.86 -1.13
N TYR A 78 2.23 10.68 0.17
CA TYR A 78 1.49 11.62 1.02
C TYR A 78 2.39 12.46 1.93
N GLY A 79 3.71 12.21 1.93
CA GLY A 79 4.67 12.86 2.81
C GLY A 79 4.61 12.36 4.26
N SER A 80 5.63 12.71 5.06
CA SER A 80 5.76 12.28 6.47
C SER A 80 4.70 12.87 7.41
N GLY A 81 3.91 13.86 6.96
CA GLY A 81 2.92 14.58 7.76
C GLY A 81 1.51 13.97 7.76
N ILE A 82 1.18 13.09 6.80
CA ILE A 82 -0.12 12.42 6.77
C ILE A 82 0.04 11.06 7.43
N LYS A 83 -0.48 10.93 8.65
CA LYS A 83 -0.50 9.63 9.34
C LYS A 83 -1.19 8.63 8.42
N PRO A 84 -0.58 7.45 8.15
CA PRO A 84 -1.23 6.45 7.32
C PRO A 84 -2.62 6.21 7.88
N ILE A 85 -3.64 6.19 7.01
CA ILE A 85 -5.01 5.84 7.40
C ILE A 85 -4.91 4.47 8.07
N ARG A 86 -4.90 4.47 9.40
CA ARG A 86 -4.98 3.26 10.21
C ARG A 86 -6.35 2.67 9.91
N ARG A 87 -6.45 1.80 8.90
CA ARG A 87 -7.44 0.74 8.95
C ARG A 87 -7.08 -0.07 10.17
N ARG A 88 -7.78 0.24 11.25
CA ARG A 88 -7.71 -0.35 12.59
C ARG A 88 -7.46 -1.84 12.44
N SER A 89 -6.19 -2.25 12.49
CA SER A 89 -5.84 -3.62 12.70
C SER A 89 -6.25 -3.89 14.14
N ASN A 90 -7.35 -4.61 14.33
CA ASN A 90 -7.74 -5.22 15.60
C ASN A 90 -6.76 -6.34 15.99
N LEU A 91 -5.45 -6.07 15.86
CA LEU A 91 -4.38 -6.87 16.41
C LEU A 91 -3.94 -6.12 17.66
N GLY A 92 -4.53 -6.54 18.79
CA GLY A 92 -4.16 -6.06 20.11
C GLY A 92 -2.65 -6.15 20.29
N ARG A 93 -2.01 -4.99 20.44
CA ARG A 93 -0.67 -4.90 20.97
C ARG A 93 -0.65 -3.69 21.90
N GLY A 94 -0.89 -3.99 23.16
CA GLY A 94 -0.70 -3.07 24.27
C GLY A 94 0.77 -2.67 24.43
N GLY A 95 0.96 -1.56 25.13
CA GLY A 95 2.26 -0.98 25.50
C GLY A 95 2.71 0.08 24.49
N GLY A 96 2.58 1.38 24.70
CA GLY A 96 2.49 2.10 25.97
C GLY A 96 3.88 2.16 26.63
N ARG A 97 4.46 3.38 26.66
CA ARG A 97 5.72 3.81 27.29
C ARG A 97 6.95 3.57 26.40
N TYR A 98 7.82 4.54 26.10
CA TYR A 98 8.17 5.83 26.72
C TYR A 98 8.42 6.86 25.61
#